data_AF-A0A073IXJ8-F1
#
_entry.id   AF-A0A073IXJ8-F1
#
_cell.length_a   1.000
_cell.length_b   1.000
_cell.length_c   1.000
_cell.angle_alpha   90.00
_cell.angle_beta   90.00
_cell.angle_gamma   90.00
#
_symmetry.space_group_name_H-M   'P 1'
#
loop_
_entity.id
_entity.type
_entity.pdbx_description
1 polymer ?
#
loop_
_entity_poly.entity_id
_entity_poly.type
_entity_poly.pdbx_seq_one_letter_code
_entity_poly.pdbx_strand_id
1 'polypeptide(L)'
;MTTWGAVFLVVQGLVFVLWAFQMFRALFQARRIAVAKSGRMWPGPFAALAALRDWARSHPRERNQLLVTTAVLFLFIALGPLRATLHP
;
A
#
# COMPACT_ATOMS: atom_id res chain seq x y z
N MET A 1 3.71 -19.13 -22.32
CA MET A 1 3.64 -17.77 -21.76
C MET A 1 3.53 -16.79 -22.92
N THR A 2 2.41 -16.09 -23.04
CA THR A 2 2.28 -15.02 -24.05
C THR A 2 3.10 -13.80 -23.59
N THR A 3 3.84 -13.16 -24.50
CA THR A 3 4.67 -11.98 -24.20
C THR A 3 3.87 -10.89 -23.45
N TRP A 4 2.58 -10.75 -23.80
CA TRP A 4 1.63 -9.86 -23.13
C TRP A 4 1.37 -10.18 -21.65
N GLY A 5 1.33 -11.46 -21.28
CA GLY A 5 1.18 -11.88 -19.88
C GLY A 5 2.40 -11.50 -19.03
N ALA A 6 3.60 -11.59 -19.61
CA ALA A 6 4.84 -11.18 -18.94
C ALA A 6 4.89 -9.67 -18.73
N VAL A 7 4.53 -8.86 -19.74
CA VAL A 7 4.45 -7.40 -19.62
C VAL A 7 3.49 -6.98 -18.50
N PHE A 8 2.31 -7.60 -18.44
CA PHE A 8 1.33 -7.30 -17.40
C PHE A 8 1.83 -7.63 -15.99
N LEU A 9 2.49 -8.79 -15.80
CA LEU A 9 3.10 -9.18 -14.53
C LEU A 9 4.19 -8.20 -14.09
N VAL A 10 5.03 -7.74 -15.03
CA VAL A 10 6.07 -6.75 -14.74
C VAL A 10 5.45 -5.43 -14.30
N VAL A 11 4.45 -4.92 -15.04
CA VAL A 11 3.75 -3.68 -14.68
C VAL A 11 3.08 -3.79 -13.32
N GLN A 12 2.37 -4.90 -13.07
CA GLN A 12 1.75 -5.17 -11.78
C GLN A 12 2.79 -5.23 -10.65
N GLY A 13 3.94 -5.86 -10.88
CA GLY A 13 5.06 -5.90 -9.95
C GLY A 13 5.60 -4.51 -9.63
N LEU A 14 5.78 -3.65 -10.64
CA LEU A 14 6.23 -2.27 -10.44
C LEU A 14 5.23 -1.45 -9.62
N VAL A 15 3.92 -1.58 -9.92
CA VAL A 15 2.86 -0.92 -9.13
C VAL A 15 2.87 -1.43 -7.68
N PHE A 16 3.08 -2.73 -7.48
CA PHE A 16 3.19 -3.33 -6.15
C PHE A 16 4.40 -2.81 -5.38
N VAL A 17 5.58 -2.70 -6.01
CA VAL A 17 6.78 -2.13 -5.37
C VAL A 17 6.55 -0.67 -5.00
N LEU A 18 5.94 0.12 -5.88
CA LEU A 18 5.60 1.52 -5.60
C LEU A 18 4.62 1.63 -4.43
N TRP A 19 3.61 0.77 -4.37
CA TRP A 19 2.67 0.69 -3.25
C TRP A 19 3.38 0.31 -1.95
N ALA A 20 4.21 -0.74 -1.98
CA ALA A 20 4.94 -1.24 -0.82
C ALA A 20 5.87 -0.16 -0.26
N PHE A 21 6.60 0.55 -1.13
CA PHE A 21 7.44 1.67 -0.73
C PHE A 21 6.64 2.77 -0.03
N GLN A 22 5.49 3.16 -0.59
CA GLN A 22 4.61 4.15 0.05
C GLN A 22 4.09 3.67 1.40
N MET A 23 3.72 2.39 1.51
CA MET A 23 3.19 1.79 2.74
C MET A 23 4.25 1.74 3.83
N PHE A 24 5.47 1.29 3.51
CA PHE A 24 6.60 1.32 4.45
C PHE A 24 6.93 2.75 4.86
N ARG A 25 6.93 3.70 3.93
CA ARG A 25 7.17 5.12 4.25
C ARG A 25 6.11 5.64 5.23
N ALA A 26 4.84 5.33 5.02
CA ALA A 26 3.75 5.67 5.92
C ALA A 26 3.92 5.04 7.31
N LEU A 27 4.28 3.75 7.38
CA LEU A 27 4.52 3.03 8.64
C LEU A 27 5.71 3.62 9.41
N PHE A 28 6.82 3.95 8.75
CA PHE A 28 7.96 4.57 9.41
C PHE A 28 7.63 5.98 9.92
N GLN A 29 6.87 6.77 9.17
CA GLN A 29 6.41 8.09 9.61
C GLN A 29 5.44 7.99 10.79
N ALA A 30 4.47 7.07 10.73
CA ALA A 30 3.57 6.78 11.83
C ALA A 30 4.33 6.32 13.09
N ARG A 31 5.34 5.45 12.94
CA ARG A 31 6.21 5.03 14.05
C ARG A 31 6.94 6.21 14.68
N ARG A 32 7.47 7.14 13.88
CA ARG A 32 8.12 8.36 14.39
C ARG A 32 7.15 9.19 15.24
N ILE A 33 5.90 9.33 14.80
CA ILE A 33 4.84 10.03 15.55
C ILE A 33 4.53 9.27 16.85
N ALA A 34 4.44 7.95 16.81
CA ALA A 34 4.17 7.12 17.98
C ALA A 34 5.27 7.22 19.05
N VAL A 35 6.54 7.18 18.64
CA VAL A 35 7.70 7.32 19.53
C VAL A 35 7.75 8.73 20.13
N ALA A 36 7.50 9.77 19.31
CA ALA A 36 7.45 11.15 19.78
C ALA A 36 6.33 11.40 20.80
N LYS A 37 5.15 10.78 20.62
CA LYS A 37 4.03 10.90 21.56
C LYS A 37 4.16 10.03 22.81
N SER A 38 4.68 8.81 22.69
CA SER A 38 4.68 7.84 23.78
C SER A 38 5.96 7.84 24.62
N GLY A 39 7.09 8.32 24.08
CA GLY A 39 8.41 8.19 24.70
C GLY A 39 8.92 6.75 24.84
N ARG A 40 8.14 5.74 24.41
CA ARG A 40 8.48 4.32 24.45
C ARG A 40 8.98 3.86 23.10
N MET A 41 10.01 3.00 23.10
CA MET A 41 10.60 2.43 21.88
C MET A 41 9.63 1.50 21.14
N TRP A 42 8.72 0.87 21.88
CA TRP A 42 7.64 0.04 21.34
C TRP A 42 6.31 0.38 22.01
N PRO A 43 5.63 1.45 21.57
CA PRO A 43 4.25 1.66 21.95
C PRO A 43 3.46 0.52 21.30
N GLY A 44 2.69 -0.26 22.08
CA GLY A 44 2.08 -1.51 21.63
C GLY A 44 1.26 -1.41 20.32
N PRO A 45 0.81 -2.54 19.75
CA PRO A 45 0.20 -2.59 18.42
C PRO A 45 -0.96 -1.60 18.22
N PHE A 46 -1.78 -1.36 19.25
CA PHE A 46 -2.87 -0.37 19.20
C PHE A 46 -2.38 1.08 19.09
N ALA A 47 -1.26 1.42 19.73
CA ALA A 47 -0.68 2.75 19.66
C ALA A 47 -0.02 3.01 18.29
N ALA A 48 0.51 1.97 17.64
CA ALA A 48 0.98 2.04 16.26
C ALA A 48 -0.18 2.31 15.29
N LEU A 49 -1.34 1.64 15.47
CA LEU A 49 -2.55 1.90 14.68
C LEU A 49 -3.10 3.32 14.92
N ALA A 50 -3.13 3.78 16.16
CA ALA A 50 -3.54 5.14 16.48
C ALA A 50 -2.62 6.18 15.82
N ALA A 51 -1.30 5.95 15.84
CA ALA A 51 -0.33 6.82 15.18
C ALA A 51 -0.44 6.77 13.65
N LEU A 52 -0.76 5.60 13.07
CA LEU A 52 -1.02 5.47 11.63
C LEU A 52 -2.29 6.23 11.22
N ARG A 53 -3.34 6.20 12.06
CA ARG A 53 -4.56 7.00 11.86
C ARG A 53 -4.28 8.49 11.95
N ASP A 54 -3.48 8.92 12.93
CA ASP A 54 -3.07 10.32 13.08
C ASP A 54 -2.20 10.78 11.90
N TRP A 55 -1.30 9.92 11.42
CA TRP A 55 -0.53 10.16 10.20
C TRP A 55 -1.45 10.32 8.97
N ALA A 56 -2.40 9.39 8.79
CA ALA A 56 -3.34 9.43 7.68
C ALA A 56 -4.26 10.66 7.69
N ARG A 57 -4.53 11.24 8.86
CA ARG A 57 -5.26 12.52 8.99
C ARG A 57 -4.40 13.73 8.68
N SER A 58 -3.13 13.73 9.07
CA SER A 58 -2.20 14.84 8.83
C SER A 58 -1.66 14.89 7.40
N HIS A 59 -1.66 13.76 6.68
CA HIS A 59 -1.12 13.66 5.32
C HIS A 59 -2.18 13.16 4.32
N PRO A 60 -3.25 13.95 4.04
CA PRO A 60 -4.38 13.51 3.22
C PRO A 60 -3.97 13.17 1.77
N ARG A 61 -2.97 13.85 1.22
CA ARG A 61 -2.47 13.59 -0.14
C ARG A 61 -1.79 12.23 -0.25
N GLU A 62 -0.92 11.90 0.70
CA GLU A 62 -0.18 10.64 0.73
C GLU A 62 -1.10 9.47 1.06
N ARG A 63 -2.08 9.70 1.94
CA ARG A 63 -3.19 8.76 2.19
C ARG A 63 -3.96 8.47 0.90
N ASN A 64 -4.35 9.49 0.15
CA ASN A 64 -5.09 9.30 -1.10
C ASN A 64 -4.23 8.58 -2.15
N GLN A 65 -2.94 8.87 -2.27
CA GLN A 65 -2.05 8.12 -3.17
C GLN A 65 -1.97 6.64 -2.79
N LEU A 66 -1.82 6.32 -1.50
CA LEU A 66 -1.88 4.95 -1.00
C LEU A 66 -3.22 4.28 -1.32
N LEU A 67 -4.34 4.95 -1.05
CA LEU A 67 -5.68 4.42 -1.35
C LEU A 67 -5.89 4.19 -2.85
N VAL A 68 -5.49 5.14 -3.70
CA VAL A 68 -5.57 5.00 -5.16
C VAL A 68 -4.70 3.84 -5.63
N THR A 69 -3.46 3.75 -5.18
CA THR A 69 -2.55 2.66 -5.57
C THR A 69 -3.08 1.30 -5.08
N THR A 70 -3.68 1.26 -3.88
CA THR A 70 -4.36 0.07 -3.35
C THR A 70 -5.54 -0.32 -4.23
N ALA A 71 -6.43 0.63 -4.55
CA ALA A 71 -7.59 0.40 -5.40
C ALA A 71 -7.17 -0.09 -6.79
N VAL A 72 -6.11 0.47 -7.37
CA VAL A 72 -5.51 0.03 -8.63
C VAL A 72 -5.03 -1.42 -8.51
N LEU A 73 -4.29 -1.79 -7.46
CA LEU A 73 -3.86 -3.18 -7.25
C LEU A 73 -5.03 -4.15 -7.11
N PHE A 74 -6.08 -3.78 -6.37
CA PHE A 74 -7.29 -4.59 -6.25
C PHE A 74 -8.01 -4.73 -7.60
N LEU A 75 -8.06 -3.66 -8.41
CA LEU A 75 -8.61 -3.70 -9.76
C LEU A 75 -7.79 -4.65 -10.66
N PHE A 76 -6.45 -4.60 -10.58
CA PHE A 76 -5.56 -5.54 -11.28
C PHE A 76 -5.82 -7.00 -10.89
N ILE A 77 -6.05 -7.27 -9.60
CA ILE A 77 -6.40 -8.61 -9.10
C ILE A 77 -7.79 -9.04 -9.60
N ALA A 78 -8.79 -8.16 -9.53
CA ALA A 78 -10.17 -8.46 -9.95
C ALA A 78 -10.31 -8.67 -11.48
N LEU A 79 -9.47 -7.99 -12.26
CA LEU A 79 -9.39 -8.19 -13.71
C LEU A 79 -8.60 -9.46 -14.10
N GLY A 80 -7.84 -10.03 -13.18
CA GLY A 80 -7.11 -11.29 -13.38
C GLY A 80 -8.01 -12.48 -13.73
N PRO A 81 -9.08 -12.77 -12.98
CA PRO A 81 -10.07 -13.80 -13.31
C PRO A 81 -10.79 -13.53 -14.63
N LEU A 82 -11.18 -12.28 -14.89
CA LEU A 82 -11.88 -11.87 -16.11
C LEU A 82 -11.04 -12.10 -17.38
N ARG A 83 -9.71 -11.93 -17.32
CA ARG A 83 -8.82 -12.27 -18.45
C ARG A 83 -8.68 -13.78 -18.64
N ALA A 84 -8.71 -14.55 -17.54
CA ALA A 84 -8.55 -16.00 -17.56
C ALA A 84 -9.79 -16.71 -18.11
N THR A 85 -10.97 -16.08 -18.01
CA THR A 85 -12.21 -16.60 -18.58
C THR A 85 -12.44 -16.19 -20.04
N LEU A 86 -11.90 -15.07 -20.51
CA LEU A 86 -12.09 -14.56 -21.88
C LEU A 86 -11.06 -15.09 -22.91
N HIS A 87 -9.90 -15.57 -22.45
CA HIS A 87 -8.91 -16.25 -23.30
C HIS A 87 -8.40 -17.52 -22.56
N PRO A 88 -9.07 -18.67 -22.70
CA PRO A 88 -8.59 -19.95 -22.22
C PRO A 88 -7.34 -20.44 -22.97
#